data_AF-A0A1G7Y232-F1
#
_entry.id   AF-A0A1G7Y232-F1
#
_cell.length_a   1.000
_cell.length_b   1.000
_cell.length_c   1.000
_cell.angle_alpha   90.00
_cell.angle_beta   90.00
_cell.angle_gamma   90.00
#
_symmetry.space_group_name_H-M   'P 1'
#
loop_
_entity.id
_entity.type
_entity.pdbx_description
1 polymer ?
#
loop_
_entity_poly.entity_id
_entity_poly.type
_entity_poly.pdbx_seq_one_letter_code
_entity_poly.pdbx_strand_id
1 'polypeptide(L)'
;MPTRAGGYPPLPPPYPLPKDWRVGTPTRIRPWTVVIYSLVVLGSAAALAFAVLGGNVGAATWWVLVFAGATLGFGVHFERAGGERGMPELLNAVALTRAEKRPPDSWVHFFRERGAGSWVSAWFTVAGVVSTAAFVWAIVRSVTTDAALALIWLIPLLLGALVVLLAGSIAIVSTWRAASFGRLPIGVGIGPSGVTRYYLDDTDDIDWARIARVAPTVSAVDETTGDFTPSVELRAADDEILLDLNISGFRAHAWLIYASIRFWAEHPEMRHELGTTFAQQRMDGWRRGMLGKSVGDRG
;
A
#
# COMPACT_ATOMS: atom_id res chain seq x y z
N MET A 1 25.51 30.43 -13.75
CA MET A 1 24.51 29.37 -13.49
C MET A 1 24.81 28.76 -12.14
N PRO A 2 23.86 28.72 -11.18
CA PRO A 2 24.13 28.13 -9.88
C PRO A 2 24.24 26.61 -10.02
N THR A 3 25.36 26.08 -9.57
CA THR A 3 25.68 24.66 -9.43
C THR A 3 24.59 23.98 -8.60
N ARG A 4 23.88 23.01 -9.18
CA ARG A 4 22.97 22.13 -8.43
C ARG A 4 23.76 21.52 -7.27
N ALA A 5 23.33 21.82 -6.04
CA ALA A 5 23.85 21.18 -4.84
C ALA A 5 23.88 19.66 -5.06
N GLY A 6 25.09 19.09 -5.06
CA GLY A 6 25.28 17.65 -5.16
C GLY A 6 24.56 17.01 -3.98
N GLY A 7 23.47 16.30 -4.25
CA GLY A 7 22.80 15.52 -3.23
C GLY A 7 23.79 14.51 -2.64
N TYR A 8 23.71 14.27 -1.33
CA TYR A 8 24.53 13.28 -0.63
C TYR A 8 24.61 11.97 -1.42
N PRO A 9 25.77 11.29 -1.40
CA PRO A 9 25.91 10.00 -2.05
C PRO A 9 24.82 9.04 -1.54
N PRO A 10 24.36 8.12 -2.39
CA PRO A 10 23.38 7.12 -1.99
C PRO A 10 24.02 6.26 -0.91
N LEU A 11 23.41 6.28 0.28
CA LEU A 11 23.86 5.47 1.40
C LEU A 11 22.96 4.25 1.44
N PRO A 12 23.49 3.02 1.56
CA PRO A 12 22.64 1.90 1.90
C PRO A 12 21.94 2.16 3.24
N PRO A 13 20.76 1.59 3.47
CA PRO A 13 20.15 1.62 4.80
C PRO A 13 21.13 1.06 5.84
N PRO A 14 21.16 1.63 7.07
CA PRO A 14 22.14 1.25 8.09
C PRO A 14 22.00 -0.19 8.56
N TYR A 15 20.83 -0.81 8.36
CA TYR A 15 20.54 -2.18 8.74
C TYR A 15 20.11 -2.99 7.53
N PRO A 16 20.46 -4.29 7.44
CA PRO A 16 19.98 -5.16 6.39
C PRO A 16 18.46 -5.36 6.48
N LEU A 17 17.84 -5.72 5.37
CA LEU A 17 16.44 -6.13 5.35
C LEU A 17 16.26 -7.36 6.26
N PRO A 18 15.28 -7.35 7.20
CA PRO A 18 14.99 -8.52 8.02
C PRO A 18 14.69 -9.76 7.17
N LYS A 19 15.24 -10.92 7.56
CA LYS A 19 15.19 -12.15 6.75
C LYS A 19 13.76 -12.67 6.54
N ASP A 20 12.89 -12.45 7.53
CA ASP A 20 11.51 -12.95 7.52
C ASP A 20 10.57 -12.02 6.73
N TRP A 21 11.06 -10.86 6.28
CA TRP A 21 10.27 -9.91 5.54
C TRP A 21 10.29 -10.20 4.04
N ARG A 22 9.14 -10.58 3.50
CA ARG A 22 8.91 -10.75 2.06
C ARG A 22 8.58 -9.42 1.38
N VAL A 23 9.41 -8.41 1.59
CA VAL A 23 9.24 -7.10 0.94
C VAL A 23 9.95 -7.15 -0.42
N GLY A 24 9.19 -6.91 -1.50
CA GLY A 24 9.74 -6.87 -2.84
C GLY A 24 10.71 -5.70 -3.03
N THR A 25 11.57 -5.75 -4.06
CA THR A 25 12.38 -4.57 -4.39
C THR A 25 11.46 -3.42 -4.84
N PRO A 26 11.70 -2.18 -4.40
CA PRO A 26 10.87 -1.05 -4.79
C PRO A 26 11.01 -0.80 -6.29
N THR A 27 9.99 -1.22 -7.07
CA THR A 27 9.96 -1.01 -8.52
C THR A 27 9.40 0.37 -8.84
N ARG A 28 9.78 0.96 -9.98
CA ARG A 28 9.22 2.23 -10.48
C ARG A 28 8.18 1.94 -11.57
N ILE A 29 6.94 2.40 -11.38
CA ILE A 29 5.91 2.43 -12.40
C ILE A 29 6.37 3.45 -13.42
N ARG A 30 6.60 2.99 -14.63
CA ARG A 30 6.90 3.88 -15.75
C ARG A 30 5.56 4.43 -16.25
N PRO A 31 5.43 5.73 -16.55
CA PRO A 31 4.15 6.31 -16.97
C PRO A 31 3.56 5.61 -18.20
N TRP A 32 4.39 5.07 -19.09
CA TRP A 32 3.92 4.30 -20.25
C TRP A 32 3.25 2.97 -19.88
N THR A 33 3.62 2.31 -18.76
CA THR A 33 2.93 1.07 -18.36
C THR A 33 1.50 1.38 -17.96
N VAL A 34 1.27 2.50 -17.26
CA VAL A 34 -0.07 3.02 -16.95
C VAL A 34 -0.88 3.16 -18.23
N VAL A 35 -0.34 3.85 -19.23
CA VAL A 35 -1.02 4.12 -20.50
C VAL A 35 -1.37 2.82 -21.22
N ILE A 36 -0.44 1.88 -21.32
CA ILE A 36 -0.69 0.60 -21.99
C ILE A 36 -1.79 -0.18 -21.26
N TYR A 37 -1.72 -0.30 -19.93
CA TYR A 37 -2.77 -0.99 -19.18
C TYR A 37 -4.14 -0.31 -19.33
N SER A 38 -4.19 1.02 -19.25
CA SER A 38 -5.44 1.77 -19.46
C SER A 38 -6.02 1.53 -20.86
N LEU A 39 -5.18 1.50 -21.91
CA LEU A 39 -5.63 1.18 -23.26
C LEU A 39 -6.16 -0.24 -23.38
N VAL A 40 -5.54 -1.22 -22.73
CA VAL A 40 -6.02 -2.61 -22.71
C VAL A 40 -7.35 -2.74 -21.97
N VAL A 41 -7.49 -2.11 -20.81
CA VAL A 41 -8.74 -2.12 -20.03
C VAL A 41 -9.87 -1.44 -20.80
N LEU A 42 -9.63 -0.25 -21.35
CA LEU A 42 -10.64 0.48 -22.14
C LEU A 42 -10.99 -0.24 -23.44
N GLY A 43 -9.99 -0.77 -24.15
CA GLY A 43 -10.19 -1.52 -25.38
C GLY A 43 -10.98 -2.81 -25.17
N SER A 44 -10.67 -3.56 -24.12
CA SER A 44 -11.42 -4.77 -23.77
C SER A 44 -12.83 -4.48 -23.28
N ALA A 45 -13.05 -3.39 -22.54
CA ALA A 45 -14.38 -2.94 -22.15
C ALA A 45 -15.25 -2.55 -23.37
N ALA A 46 -14.67 -1.82 -24.32
CA ALA A 46 -15.36 -1.45 -25.56
C ALA A 46 -15.69 -2.69 -26.41
N ALA A 47 -14.73 -3.59 -26.59
CA ALA A 47 -14.93 -4.83 -27.35
C ALA A 47 -15.97 -5.75 -26.70
N LEU A 48 -15.99 -5.82 -25.36
CA LEU A 48 -17.05 -6.49 -24.60
C LEU A 48 -18.41 -5.87 -24.88
N ALA A 49 -18.54 -4.54 -24.79
CA ALA A 49 -19.79 -3.84 -25.06
C ALA A 49 -20.29 -4.10 -26.49
N PHE A 50 -19.40 -4.04 -27.49
CA PHE A 50 -19.76 -4.37 -28.87
C PHE A 50 -20.22 -5.82 -29.03
N ALA A 51 -19.57 -6.78 -28.37
CA ALA A 51 -19.98 -8.18 -28.42
C ALA A 51 -21.34 -8.44 -27.77
N VAL A 52 -21.62 -7.77 -26.63
CA VAL A 52 -22.91 -7.83 -25.94
C VAL A 52 -24.01 -7.21 -26.80
N LEU A 53 -23.79 -6.02 -27.36
CA LEU A 53 -24.74 -5.35 -28.24
C LEU A 53 -24.98 -6.13 -29.55
N GLY A 54 -23.93 -6.78 -30.07
CA GLY A 54 -24.01 -7.66 -31.24
C GLY A 54 -24.62 -9.04 -30.94
N GLY A 55 -24.98 -9.35 -29.69
CA GLY A 55 -25.60 -10.62 -29.32
C GLY A 55 -24.67 -11.84 -29.40
N ASN A 56 -23.35 -11.64 -29.53
CA ASN A 56 -22.38 -12.71 -29.71
C ASN A 56 -21.86 -13.20 -28.35
N VAL A 57 -22.44 -14.30 -27.85
CA VAL A 57 -22.10 -14.90 -26.55
C VAL A 57 -20.64 -15.33 -26.47
N GLY A 58 -20.08 -15.94 -27.54
CA GLY A 58 -18.69 -16.40 -27.54
C GLY A 58 -17.70 -15.24 -27.44
N ALA A 59 -17.90 -14.20 -28.26
CA ALA A 59 -17.06 -13.00 -28.23
C ALA A 59 -17.19 -12.25 -26.90
N ALA A 60 -18.42 -12.13 -26.36
CA ALA A 60 -18.63 -11.49 -25.07
C ALA A 60 -17.89 -12.24 -23.95
N THR A 61 -18.01 -13.57 -23.89
CA THR A 61 -17.33 -14.40 -22.89
C THR A 61 -15.82 -14.20 -22.94
N TRP A 62 -15.22 -14.22 -24.14
CA TRP A 62 -13.79 -13.96 -24.30
C TRP A 62 -13.38 -12.58 -23.80
N TRP A 63 -14.09 -11.53 -24.21
CA TRP A 63 -13.75 -10.16 -23.82
C TRP A 63 -13.99 -9.87 -22.34
N VAL A 64 -14.96 -10.53 -21.68
CA VAL A 64 -15.10 -10.47 -20.21
C VAL A 64 -13.84 -11.00 -19.54
N LEU A 65 -13.30 -12.14 -19.98
CA LEU A 65 -12.10 -12.72 -19.37
C LEU A 65 -10.88 -11.83 -19.57
N VAL A 66 -10.71 -11.27 -20.78
CA VAL A 66 -9.63 -10.31 -21.07
C VAL A 66 -9.79 -9.05 -20.22
N PHE A 67 -11.00 -8.50 -20.12
CA PHE A 67 -11.28 -7.34 -19.28
C PHE A 67 -11.00 -7.61 -17.81
N ALA A 68 -11.51 -8.71 -17.26
CA ALA A 68 -11.30 -9.10 -15.87
C ALA A 68 -9.81 -9.29 -15.57
N GLY A 69 -9.10 -10.05 -16.41
CA GLY A 69 -7.66 -10.28 -16.27
C GLY A 69 -6.83 -8.99 -16.36
N ALA A 70 -7.14 -8.13 -17.33
CA ALA A 70 -6.46 -6.84 -17.49
C ALA A 70 -6.72 -5.90 -16.29
N THR A 71 -7.96 -5.86 -15.82
CA THR A 71 -8.39 -4.98 -14.73
C THR A 71 -7.80 -5.43 -13.38
N LEU A 72 -7.86 -6.72 -13.08
CA LEU A 72 -7.25 -7.29 -11.87
C LEU A 72 -5.71 -7.19 -11.93
N GLY A 73 -5.12 -7.50 -13.09
CA GLY A 73 -3.68 -7.36 -13.32
C GLY A 73 -3.21 -5.92 -13.14
N PHE A 74 -3.99 -4.94 -13.64
CA PHE A 74 -3.73 -3.52 -13.43
C PHE A 74 -3.81 -3.15 -11.94
N GLY A 75 -4.88 -3.55 -11.24
CA GLY A 75 -5.02 -3.31 -9.81
C GLY A 75 -3.83 -3.84 -9.00
N VAL A 76 -3.47 -5.11 -9.19
CA VAL A 76 -2.37 -5.77 -8.49
C VAL A 76 -1.01 -5.18 -8.86
N HIS A 77 -0.76 -4.95 -10.15
CA HIS A 77 0.50 -4.37 -10.62
C HIS A 77 0.72 -2.97 -10.03
N PHE A 78 -0.32 -2.14 -10.01
CA PHE A 78 -0.23 -0.79 -9.47
C PHE A 78 -0.07 -0.74 -7.97
N GLU A 79 -0.72 -1.65 -7.24
CA GLU A 79 -0.54 -1.74 -5.81
C GLU A 79 0.86 -2.22 -5.45
N ARG A 80 1.34 -3.29 -6.09
CA ARG A 80 2.68 -3.82 -5.84
C ARG A 80 3.78 -2.86 -6.27
N ALA A 81 3.60 -2.19 -7.39
CA ALA A 81 4.61 -1.27 -7.86
C ALA A 81 4.50 0.07 -7.11
N GLY A 82 3.30 0.60 -6.88
CA GLY A 82 3.05 1.89 -6.26
C GLY A 82 3.04 1.91 -4.72
N GLY A 83 3.08 0.75 -4.07
CA GLY A 83 2.96 0.49 -2.63
C GLY A 83 3.82 1.37 -1.73
N GLU A 84 5.12 1.37 -2.00
CA GLU A 84 6.15 1.64 -1.01
C GLU A 84 7.15 2.70 -1.50
N ARG A 85 6.67 3.93 -1.71
CA ARG A 85 7.48 5.00 -2.32
C ARG A 85 7.42 6.35 -1.64
N GLY A 86 6.54 6.55 -0.67
CA GLY A 86 6.50 7.78 0.11
C GLY A 86 7.84 8.01 0.80
N MET A 87 8.36 9.22 0.70
CA MET A 87 9.27 9.70 1.75
C MET A 87 8.40 10.10 2.95
N PRO A 88 8.94 10.04 4.18
CA PRO A 88 8.31 10.74 5.28
C PRO A 88 8.15 12.22 4.90
N GLU A 89 6.99 12.79 5.23
CA GLU A 89 6.71 14.20 5.02
C GLU A 89 7.20 14.95 6.29
N LEU A 90 8.02 15.98 6.13
CA LEU A 90 8.38 16.84 7.26
C LEU A 90 7.18 17.75 7.55
N LEU A 91 6.44 17.45 8.62
CA LEU A 91 5.18 18.12 8.96
C LEU A 91 5.25 18.75 10.34
N ASN A 92 4.53 19.84 10.51
CA ASN A 92 4.32 20.43 11.82
C ASN A 92 3.33 19.55 12.60
N ALA A 93 3.74 19.07 13.78
CA ALA A 93 2.92 18.13 14.56
C ALA A 93 1.58 18.74 15.02
N VAL A 94 1.52 20.07 15.19
CA VAL A 94 0.28 20.80 15.53
C VAL A 94 -0.76 20.67 14.42
N ALA A 95 -0.33 20.53 13.16
CA ALA A 95 -1.24 20.33 12.03
C ALA A 95 -1.78 18.89 11.93
N LEU A 96 -1.20 17.95 12.68
CA LEU A 96 -1.60 16.54 12.69
C LEU A 96 -2.58 16.20 13.82
N THR A 97 -2.77 17.08 14.80
CA THR A 97 -3.67 16.86 15.94
C THR A 97 -4.79 17.89 15.96
N ARG A 98 -5.97 17.51 16.45
CA ARG A 98 -7.00 18.48 16.85
C ARG A 98 -6.55 19.05 18.18
N ALA A 99 -5.93 20.22 18.13
CA ALA A 99 -5.10 20.80 19.20
C ALA A 99 -5.85 21.12 20.52
N GLU A 100 -6.15 20.10 21.34
CA GLU A 100 -6.51 20.28 22.75
C GLU A 100 -5.26 20.31 23.66
N LYS A 101 -4.19 19.61 23.25
CA LYS A 101 -2.88 19.60 23.94
C LYS A 101 -1.77 19.90 22.94
N ARG A 102 -0.76 20.63 23.40
CA ARG A 102 0.45 20.91 22.60
C ARG A 102 1.23 19.61 22.42
N PRO A 103 1.57 19.19 21.18
CA PRO A 103 2.40 18.02 20.95
C PRO A 103 3.81 18.22 21.50
N PRO A 104 4.52 17.14 21.89
CA PRO A 104 5.85 17.23 22.49
C PRO A 104 6.87 17.81 21.49
N ASP A 105 6.75 17.45 20.21
CA ASP A 105 7.58 17.94 19.13
C ASP A 105 6.83 18.96 18.26
N SER A 106 7.55 19.95 17.72
CA SER A 106 6.96 20.93 16.79
C SER A 106 7.00 20.46 15.33
N TRP A 107 8.01 19.67 14.97
CA TRP A 107 8.22 19.13 13.63
C TRP A 107 8.56 17.65 13.72
N VAL A 108 7.90 16.84 12.89
CA VAL A 108 8.08 15.38 12.87
C VAL A 108 8.25 14.88 11.44
N HIS A 109 8.99 13.79 11.28
CA HIS A 109 9.05 13.03 10.04
C HIS A 109 7.86 12.07 10.00
N PHE A 110 6.83 12.46 9.27
CA PHE A 110 5.56 11.75 9.23
C PHE A 110 5.52 10.70 8.12
N PHE A 111 5.49 9.44 8.53
CA PHE A 111 5.21 8.29 7.68
C PHE A 111 3.70 8.09 7.60
N ARG A 112 3.12 8.50 6.47
CA ARG A 112 1.68 8.37 6.23
C ARG A 112 1.29 6.91 5.96
N GLU A 113 0.22 6.47 6.60
CA GLU A 113 -0.43 5.21 6.30
C GLU A 113 -1.10 5.29 4.92
N ARG A 114 -0.88 4.26 4.11
CA ARG A 114 -1.60 4.00 2.89
C ARG A 114 -2.94 3.42 3.33
N GLY A 115 -3.99 4.24 3.33
CA GLY A 115 -5.35 3.75 3.60
C GLY A 115 -5.62 2.48 2.79
N ALA A 116 -6.31 1.51 3.39
CA ALA A 116 -6.57 0.18 2.82
C ALA A 116 -6.81 0.29 1.32
N GLY A 117 -5.99 -0.41 0.53
CA GLY A 117 -5.70 -0.17 -0.89
C GLY A 117 -6.92 0.09 -1.76
N SER A 118 -7.48 1.30 -1.67
CA SER A 118 -8.76 1.70 -2.26
C SER A 118 -8.74 1.54 -3.78
N TRP A 119 -7.53 1.62 -4.34
CA TRP A 119 -7.24 1.30 -5.73
C TRP A 119 -7.52 -0.16 -6.09
N VAL A 120 -6.95 -1.13 -5.35
CA VAL A 120 -7.19 -2.56 -5.60
C VAL A 120 -8.64 -2.90 -5.35
N SER A 121 -9.20 -2.43 -4.23
CA SER A 121 -10.60 -2.67 -3.89
C SER A 121 -11.53 -2.13 -4.98
N ALA A 122 -11.28 -0.93 -5.50
CA ALA A 122 -12.06 -0.36 -6.60
C ALA A 122 -11.95 -1.22 -7.88
N TRP A 123 -10.74 -1.64 -8.27
CA TRP A 123 -10.55 -2.43 -9.49
C TRP A 123 -11.11 -3.86 -9.37
N PHE A 124 -11.04 -4.48 -8.18
CA PHE A 124 -11.67 -5.77 -7.92
C PHE A 124 -13.18 -5.66 -7.97
N THR A 125 -13.77 -4.62 -7.39
CA THR A 125 -15.22 -4.37 -7.48
C THR A 125 -15.65 -4.09 -8.92
N VAL A 126 -14.93 -3.24 -9.66
CA VAL A 126 -15.24 -2.96 -11.08
C VAL A 126 -15.15 -4.22 -11.93
N ALA A 127 -14.07 -5.00 -11.78
CA ALA A 127 -13.90 -6.27 -12.48
C ALA A 127 -15.03 -7.25 -12.14
N GLY A 128 -15.37 -7.39 -10.86
CA GLY A 128 -16.45 -8.25 -10.38
C GLY A 128 -17.80 -7.85 -10.95
N VAL A 129 -18.22 -6.58 -10.79
CA VAL A 129 -19.53 -6.09 -11.25
C VAL A 129 -19.70 -6.28 -12.76
N VAL A 130 -18.73 -5.83 -13.56
CA VAL A 130 -18.82 -5.90 -15.03
C VAL A 130 -18.84 -7.35 -15.50
N SER A 131 -17.99 -8.21 -14.92
CA SER A 131 -17.95 -9.62 -15.29
C SER A 131 -19.23 -10.36 -14.89
N THR A 132 -19.76 -10.12 -13.69
CA THR A 132 -21.03 -10.69 -13.24
C THR A 132 -22.18 -10.28 -14.16
N ALA A 133 -22.29 -8.99 -14.50
CA ALA A 133 -23.34 -8.50 -15.39
C ALA A 133 -23.26 -9.15 -16.79
N ALA A 134 -22.05 -9.24 -17.35
CA ALA A 134 -21.84 -9.82 -18.66
C ALA A 134 -22.08 -11.35 -18.68
N PHE A 135 -21.71 -12.09 -17.63
CA PHE A 135 -22.00 -13.52 -17.54
C PHE A 135 -23.49 -13.81 -17.31
N VAL A 136 -24.19 -13.01 -16.49
CA VAL A 136 -25.66 -13.12 -16.35
C VAL A 136 -26.33 -12.89 -17.70
N TRP A 137 -25.93 -11.85 -18.43
CA TRP A 137 -26.42 -11.60 -19.79
C TRP A 137 -26.15 -12.78 -20.73
N ALA A 138 -24.92 -13.33 -20.73
CA ALA A 138 -24.54 -14.46 -21.57
C ALA A 138 -25.34 -15.73 -21.27
N ILE A 139 -25.65 -15.99 -19.99
CA ILE A 139 -26.49 -17.11 -19.55
C ILE A 139 -27.92 -16.92 -20.07
N VAL A 140 -28.53 -15.76 -19.82
CA VAL A 140 -29.88 -15.45 -20.31
C VAL A 140 -29.94 -15.61 -21.82
N ARG A 141 -28.96 -15.07 -22.54
CA ARG A 141 -28.90 -15.18 -24.00
C ARG A 141 -28.79 -16.63 -24.45
N SER A 142 -27.92 -17.42 -23.82
CA SER A 142 -27.72 -18.84 -24.15
C SER A 142 -28.99 -19.68 -23.94
N VAL A 143 -29.76 -19.39 -22.89
CA VAL A 143 -31.07 -20.03 -22.65
C VAL A 143 -32.07 -19.64 -23.74
N THR A 144 -32.12 -18.35 -24.13
CA THR A 144 -33.05 -17.90 -25.18
C THR A 144 -32.72 -18.40 -26.59
N THR A 145 -31.47 -18.79 -26.84
CA THR A 145 -31.00 -19.29 -28.14
C THR A 145 -30.77 -20.81 -28.15
N ASP A 146 -31.28 -21.52 -27.13
CA ASP A 146 -31.19 -22.98 -26.99
C ASP A 146 -29.75 -23.55 -27.02
N ALA A 147 -28.79 -22.73 -26.57
CA ALA A 147 -27.37 -23.07 -26.50
C ALA A 147 -26.99 -23.67 -25.13
N ALA A 148 -27.69 -24.73 -24.72
CA ALA A 148 -27.57 -25.30 -23.37
C ALA A 148 -26.14 -25.76 -23.00
N LEU A 149 -25.35 -26.20 -23.99
CA LEU A 149 -23.95 -26.61 -23.78
C LEU A 149 -23.05 -25.44 -23.30
N ALA A 150 -23.39 -24.19 -23.62
CA ALA A 150 -22.63 -23.03 -23.15
C ALA A 150 -22.75 -22.83 -21.63
N LEU A 151 -23.86 -23.29 -21.02
CA LEU A 151 -24.12 -23.13 -19.58
C LEU A 151 -23.10 -23.87 -18.71
N ILE A 152 -22.53 -24.98 -19.21
CA ILE A 152 -21.50 -25.77 -18.52
C ILE A 152 -20.29 -24.90 -18.16
N TRP A 153 -19.93 -23.94 -19.01
CA TRP A 153 -18.80 -23.04 -18.79
C TRP A 153 -19.22 -21.70 -18.19
N LEU A 154 -20.39 -21.17 -18.57
CA LEU A 154 -20.85 -19.86 -18.10
C LEU A 154 -21.17 -19.84 -16.60
N ILE A 155 -21.73 -20.92 -16.05
CA ILE A 155 -22.08 -21.00 -14.62
C ILE A 155 -20.84 -20.95 -13.72
N PRO A 156 -19.80 -21.78 -13.92
CA PRO A 156 -18.54 -21.66 -13.16
C PRO A 156 -17.89 -20.29 -13.28
N LEU A 157 -17.90 -19.68 -14.47
CA LEU A 157 -17.33 -18.35 -14.70
C LEU A 157 -18.10 -17.25 -13.95
N LEU A 158 -19.43 -17.34 -13.91
CA LEU A 158 -20.25 -16.44 -13.09
C LEU A 158 -19.90 -16.57 -11.60
N LEU A 159 -19.75 -17.80 -11.08
CA LEU A 159 -19.35 -18.02 -9.69
C LEU A 159 -17.98 -17.40 -9.40
N GLY A 160 -17.01 -17.57 -10.31
CA GLY A 160 -15.71 -16.90 -10.21
C GLY A 160 -15.81 -15.37 -10.15
N ALA A 161 -16.65 -14.77 -11.00
CA ALA A 161 -16.90 -13.33 -10.98
C ALA A 161 -17.55 -12.85 -9.66
N LEU A 162 -18.47 -13.63 -9.10
CA LEU A 162 -19.09 -13.34 -7.80
C LEU A 162 -18.09 -13.41 -6.65
N VAL A 163 -17.13 -14.34 -6.67
CA VAL A 163 -16.05 -14.38 -5.67
C VAL A 163 -15.18 -13.12 -5.74
N VAL A 164 -14.83 -12.66 -6.94
CA VAL A 164 -14.07 -11.41 -7.14
C VAL A 164 -14.86 -10.21 -6.62
N LEU A 165 -16.17 -10.14 -6.92
CA LEU A 165 -17.06 -9.10 -6.43
C LEU A 165 -17.17 -9.10 -4.90
N LEU A 166 -17.31 -10.28 -4.29
CA LEU A 166 -17.36 -10.43 -2.84
C LEU A 166 -16.04 -9.96 -2.20
N ALA A 167 -14.89 -10.34 -2.74
CA ALA A 167 -13.59 -9.89 -2.27
C ALA A 167 -13.44 -8.36 -2.33
N GLY A 168 -13.83 -7.73 -3.45
CA GLY A 168 -13.85 -6.28 -3.57
C GLY A 168 -14.79 -5.60 -2.57
N SER A 169 -15.98 -6.18 -2.37
CA SER A 169 -16.99 -5.66 -1.43
C SER A 169 -16.55 -5.74 0.03
N ILE A 170 -15.95 -6.87 0.45
CA ILE A 170 -15.40 -7.04 1.80
C ILE A 170 -14.30 -6.00 2.06
N ALA A 171 -13.43 -5.76 1.08
CA ALA A 171 -12.35 -4.77 1.21
C ALA A 171 -12.90 -3.33 1.33
N ILE A 172 -13.97 -2.98 0.62
CA ILE A 172 -14.64 -1.69 0.75
C ILE A 172 -15.28 -1.55 2.14
N VAL A 173 -15.99 -2.60 2.60
CA VAL A 173 -16.67 -2.59 3.90
C VAL A 173 -15.68 -2.53 5.06
N SER A 174 -14.55 -3.24 4.99
CA SER A 174 -13.52 -3.18 6.02
C SER A 174 -12.92 -1.78 6.12
N THR A 175 -12.65 -1.14 4.98
CA THR A 175 -12.18 0.25 4.90
C THR A 175 -13.21 1.21 5.50
N TRP A 176 -14.49 1.03 5.17
CA TRP A 176 -15.57 1.88 5.66
C TRP A 176 -15.83 1.69 7.17
N ARG A 177 -15.77 0.46 7.68
CA ARG A 177 -15.87 0.17 9.12
C ARG A 177 -14.69 0.77 9.88
N ALA A 178 -13.48 0.65 9.37
CA ALA A 178 -12.30 1.30 9.96
C ALA A 178 -12.45 2.83 10.00
N ALA A 179 -13.08 3.44 9.00
CA ALA A 179 -13.38 4.87 8.99
C ALA A 179 -14.53 5.27 9.95
N SER A 180 -15.48 4.37 10.22
CA SER A 180 -16.67 4.66 11.01
C SER A 180 -16.49 4.47 12.52
N PHE A 181 -15.55 3.62 12.95
CA PHE A 181 -15.27 3.36 14.36
C PHE A 181 -13.97 4.04 14.82
N GLY A 182 -13.98 5.37 14.84
CA GLY A 182 -13.26 6.27 15.78
C GLY A 182 -11.73 6.23 15.95
N ARG A 183 -10.99 5.24 15.44
CA ARG A 183 -9.52 5.17 15.59
C ARG A 183 -8.87 4.78 14.27
N LEU A 184 -9.12 5.57 13.23
CA LEU A 184 -8.42 5.39 11.97
C LEU A 184 -6.96 5.87 12.17
N PRO A 185 -5.96 4.96 12.13
CA PRO A 185 -4.57 5.39 12.16
C PRO A 185 -4.25 6.14 10.86
N ILE A 186 -3.58 7.28 10.99
CA ILE A 186 -3.22 8.16 9.87
C ILE A 186 -1.75 7.95 9.50
N GLY A 187 -0.93 7.58 10.47
CA GLY A 187 0.48 7.31 10.28
C GLY A 187 1.30 7.39 11.55
N VAL A 188 2.61 7.42 11.39
CA VAL A 188 3.59 7.46 12.48
C VAL A 188 4.55 8.63 12.25
N GLY A 189 4.72 9.48 13.25
CA GLY A 189 5.74 10.52 13.27
C GLY A 189 6.97 10.06 14.05
N ILE A 190 8.14 10.44 13.56
CA ILE A 190 9.41 10.32 14.29
C ILE A 190 9.93 11.73 14.55
N GLY A 191 10.14 12.07 15.82
CA GLY A 191 10.61 13.38 16.25
C GLY A 191 11.65 13.30 17.37
N PRO A 192 12.24 14.44 17.77
CA PRO A 192 13.25 14.49 18.82
C PRO A 192 12.83 13.85 20.14
N SER A 193 11.55 13.95 20.54
CA SER A 193 11.08 13.40 21.81
C SER A 193 10.80 11.89 21.76
N GLY A 194 10.36 11.39 20.59
CA GLY A 194 9.98 9.98 20.48
C GLY A 194 9.39 9.57 19.13
N VAL A 195 8.62 8.49 19.19
CA VAL A 195 7.78 7.99 18.11
C VAL A 195 6.33 8.23 18.49
N THR A 196 5.56 8.89 17.63
CA THR A 196 4.13 9.16 17.86
C THR A 196 3.30 8.44 16.82
N ARG A 197 2.30 7.67 17.25
CA ARG A 197 1.26 7.14 16.35
C ARG A 197 0.08 8.11 16.32
N TYR A 198 -0.29 8.57 15.13
CA TYR A 198 -1.37 9.51 14.93
C TYR A 198 -2.65 8.78 14.52
N TYR A 199 -3.74 9.09 15.21
CA TYR A 199 -5.10 8.72 14.84
C TYR A 199 -5.90 9.98 14.48
N LEU A 200 -7.10 9.81 13.93
CA LEU A 200 -7.96 10.95 13.57
C LEU A 200 -8.30 11.88 14.74
N ASP A 201 -8.51 11.30 15.92
CA ASP A 201 -8.95 12.03 17.11
C ASP A 201 -8.00 11.86 18.31
N ASP A 202 -6.87 11.15 18.17
CA ASP A 202 -5.97 10.82 19.29
C ASP A 202 -4.52 10.62 18.82
N THR A 203 -3.59 10.59 19.78
CA THR A 203 -2.17 10.31 19.54
C THR A 203 -1.58 9.43 20.65
N ASP A 204 -0.83 8.40 20.26
CA ASP A 204 -0.04 7.60 21.20
C ASP A 204 1.43 8.05 21.09
N ASP A 205 1.91 8.79 22.09
CA ASP A 205 3.29 9.26 22.19
C ASP A 205 4.17 8.25 22.95
N ILE A 206 5.26 7.81 22.33
CA ILE A 206 6.23 6.88 22.92
C ILE A 206 7.59 7.55 22.97
N ASP A 207 8.00 7.94 24.18
CA ASP A 207 9.30 8.55 24.41
C ASP A 207 10.45 7.61 24.09
N TRP A 208 11.53 8.15 23.51
CA TRP A 208 12.73 7.37 23.23
C TRP A 208 13.33 6.67 24.45
N ALA A 209 13.15 7.26 25.64
CA ALA A 209 13.64 6.68 26.89
C ALA A 209 12.93 5.37 27.28
N ARG A 210 11.71 5.16 26.81
CA ARG A 210 10.96 3.92 27.04
C ARG A 210 11.35 2.82 26.07
N ILE A 211 11.82 3.17 24.87
CA ILE A 211 12.18 2.21 23.82
C ILE A 211 13.55 1.59 24.13
N ALA A 212 13.55 0.37 24.65
CA ALA A 212 14.77 -0.39 24.89
C ALA A 212 15.19 -1.20 23.65
N ARG A 213 14.22 -1.69 22.88
CA ARG A 213 14.47 -2.55 21.71
C ARG A 213 13.49 -2.26 20.57
N VAL A 214 14.01 -2.24 19.35
CA VAL A 214 13.23 -2.19 18.10
C VAL A 214 13.41 -3.53 17.39
N ALA A 215 12.38 -4.36 17.38
CA ALA A 215 12.42 -5.70 16.82
C ALA A 215 11.61 -5.76 15.51
N PRO A 216 12.20 -6.26 14.40
CA PRO A 216 11.41 -6.62 13.24
C PRO A 216 10.65 -7.92 13.55
N THR A 217 9.34 -7.92 13.33
CA THR A 217 8.47 -9.07 13.52
C THR A 217 7.63 -9.29 12.27
N VAL A 218 6.84 -10.37 12.29
CA VAL A 218 5.83 -10.65 11.27
C VAL A 218 4.49 -10.79 11.98
N SER A 219 3.52 -9.96 11.63
CA SER A 219 2.15 -10.11 12.13
C SER A 219 1.37 -10.97 11.15
N ALA A 220 0.68 -11.98 11.67
CA ALA A 220 -0.27 -12.76 10.88
C ALA A 220 -1.43 -11.85 10.47
N VAL A 221 -1.67 -11.70 9.16
CA VAL A 221 -2.87 -11.05 8.63
C VAL A 221 -4.07 -11.97 8.85
N ASP A 222 -3.83 -13.27 8.73
CA ASP A 222 -4.78 -14.33 9.02
C ASP A 222 -3.99 -15.62 9.37
N GLU A 223 -4.15 -16.09 10.60
CA GLU A 223 -3.48 -17.27 11.13
C GLU A 223 -3.84 -18.55 10.36
N THR A 224 -5.01 -18.57 9.70
CA THR A 224 -5.50 -19.73 8.97
C THR A 224 -4.95 -19.83 7.54
N THR A 225 -4.65 -18.70 6.89
CA THR A 225 -4.06 -18.67 5.55
C THR A 225 -2.54 -18.57 5.55
N GLY A 226 -1.92 -18.30 6.70
CA GLY A 226 -0.46 -18.18 6.82
C GLY A 226 0.11 -16.97 6.08
N ASP A 227 -0.71 -15.94 5.89
CA ASP A 227 -0.28 -14.68 5.28
C ASP A 227 0.32 -13.77 6.35
N PHE A 228 1.58 -13.39 6.16
CA PHE A 228 2.38 -12.66 7.13
C PHE A 228 2.75 -11.30 6.57
N THR A 229 2.53 -10.25 7.37
CA THR A 229 2.92 -8.88 7.03
C THR A 229 4.11 -8.43 7.86
N PRO A 230 5.05 -7.67 7.26
CA PRO A 230 6.13 -7.03 8.00
C PRO A 230 5.58 -6.10 9.09
N SER A 231 6.10 -6.25 10.30
CA SER A 231 5.74 -5.42 11.46
C SER A 231 6.98 -5.02 12.25
N VAL A 232 6.88 -3.92 12.99
CA VAL A 232 7.94 -3.42 13.88
C VAL A 232 7.36 -3.28 15.27
N GLU A 233 7.94 -4.01 16.21
CA GLU A 233 7.63 -3.89 17.63
C GLU A 233 8.65 -2.97 18.32
N LEU A 234 8.12 -1.98 19.04
CA LEU A 234 8.87 -1.17 20.00
C LEU A 234 8.63 -1.77 21.37
N ARG A 235 9.69 -2.20 22.04
CA ARG A 235 9.63 -2.85 23.35
C ARG A 235 10.37 -2.06 24.42
N ALA A 236 9.83 -2.09 25.64
CA ALA A 236 10.50 -1.60 26.83
C ALA A 236 11.53 -2.59 27.38
N ALA A 237 12.25 -2.18 28.42
CA ALA A 237 13.33 -2.98 29.02
C ALA A 237 12.81 -4.25 29.73
N ASP A 238 11.56 -4.24 30.16
CA ASP A 238 10.81 -5.37 30.74
C ASP A 238 10.11 -6.24 29.70
N ASP A 239 10.41 -6.04 28.41
CA ASP A 239 9.82 -6.72 27.26
C ASP A 239 8.31 -6.39 27.03
N GLU A 240 7.78 -5.33 27.67
CA GLU A 240 6.45 -4.78 27.34
C GLU A 240 6.42 -4.27 25.90
N ILE A 241 5.40 -4.65 25.13
CA ILE A 241 5.16 -4.13 23.77
C ILE A 241 4.53 -2.75 23.89
N LEU A 242 5.32 -1.70 23.64
CA LEU A 242 4.89 -0.31 23.66
C LEU A 242 4.12 0.08 22.40
N LEU A 243 4.53 -0.48 21.26
CA LEU A 243 3.89 -0.27 19.98
C LEU A 243 4.15 -1.45 19.07
N ASP A 244 3.08 -2.02 18.50
CA ASP A 244 3.16 -2.90 17.36
C ASP A 244 2.69 -2.16 16.10
N LEU A 245 3.61 -2.00 15.15
CA LEU A 245 3.40 -1.27 13.92
C LEU A 245 3.41 -2.22 12.73
N ASN A 246 2.23 -2.53 12.18
CA ASN A 246 2.13 -3.16 10.87
C ASN A 246 2.57 -2.16 9.79
N ILE A 247 3.78 -2.31 9.29
CA ILE A 247 4.41 -1.36 8.36
C ILE A 247 4.03 -1.61 6.90
N SER A 248 3.38 -2.74 6.59
CA SER A 248 2.90 -3.05 5.23
C SER A 248 1.83 -2.06 4.74
N GLY A 249 1.09 -1.47 5.68
CA GLY A 249 0.07 -0.47 5.41
C GLY A 249 0.60 0.93 5.16
N PHE A 250 1.91 1.18 5.10
CA PHE A 250 2.45 2.53 4.97
C PHE A 250 2.79 2.92 3.53
N ARG A 251 2.76 4.23 3.24
CA ARG A 251 3.19 4.74 1.93
C ARG A 251 4.70 4.59 1.72
N ALA A 252 5.48 4.71 2.79
CA ALA A 252 6.91 4.53 2.74
C ALA A 252 7.27 3.04 2.76
N HIS A 253 8.44 2.72 2.24
CA HIS A 253 8.92 1.34 2.22
C HIS A 253 9.13 0.81 3.64
N ALA A 254 8.71 -0.43 3.88
CA ALA A 254 8.77 -1.08 5.19
C ALA A 254 10.18 -1.00 5.81
N TRP A 255 11.19 -1.33 5.00
CA TRP A 255 12.60 -1.22 5.39
C TRP A 255 13.01 0.20 5.82
N LEU A 256 12.45 1.26 5.21
CA LEU A 256 12.82 2.64 5.52
C LEU A 256 12.26 3.07 6.89
N ILE A 257 11.02 2.67 7.19
CA ILE A 257 10.39 2.95 8.48
C ILE A 257 11.19 2.28 9.60
N TYR A 258 11.48 0.99 9.42
CA TYR A 258 12.28 0.23 10.39
C TYR A 258 13.69 0.77 10.56
N ALA A 259 14.41 1.01 9.46
CA ALA A 259 15.76 1.54 9.53
C ALA A 259 15.78 2.91 10.21
N SER A 260 14.77 3.73 9.97
CA SER A 260 14.61 5.03 10.63
C SER A 260 14.43 4.86 12.13
N ILE A 261 13.38 4.18 12.58
CA ILE A 261 13.09 4.05 14.02
C ILE A 261 14.27 3.40 14.76
N ARG A 262 14.84 2.33 14.19
CA ARG A 262 15.97 1.64 14.79
C ARG A 262 17.23 2.52 14.88
N PHE A 263 17.54 3.29 13.84
CA PHE A 263 18.73 4.13 13.83
C PHE A 263 18.71 5.18 14.95
N TRP A 264 17.62 5.93 15.09
CA TRP A 264 17.51 6.95 16.14
C TRP A 264 17.24 6.37 17.54
N ALA A 265 16.74 5.13 17.64
CA ALA A 265 16.74 4.40 18.89
C ALA A 265 18.18 4.11 19.36
N GLU A 266 19.04 3.59 18.47
CA GLU A 266 20.44 3.21 18.77
C GLU A 266 21.41 4.42 18.87
N HIS A 267 21.06 5.60 18.33
CA HIS A 267 21.92 6.79 18.31
C HIS A 267 21.25 8.01 18.99
N PRO A 268 21.17 8.04 20.33
CA PRO A 268 20.57 9.15 21.08
C PRO A 268 21.18 10.51 20.75
N GLU A 269 22.48 10.54 20.49
CA GLU A 269 23.25 11.74 20.16
C GLU A 269 22.81 12.39 18.83
N MET A 270 22.21 11.62 17.91
CA MET A 270 21.75 12.12 16.62
C MET A 270 20.26 12.51 16.60
N ARG A 271 19.50 12.31 17.70
CA ARG A 271 18.06 12.62 17.74
C ARG A 271 17.73 14.09 17.52
N HIS A 272 18.67 15.00 17.82
CA HIS A 272 18.52 16.43 17.57
C HIS A 272 18.38 16.78 16.07
N GLU A 273 18.75 15.86 15.17
CA GLU A 273 18.59 16.04 13.72
C GLU A 273 17.15 15.74 13.26
N LEU A 274 16.33 15.07 14.09
CA LEU A 274 14.91 14.80 13.82
C LEU A 274 14.09 16.09 13.84
N GLY A 275 13.05 16.16 13.00
CA GLY A 275 12.27 17.38 12.81
C GLY A 275 13.00 18.45 11.98
N THR A 276 14.14 18.11 11.37
CA THR A 276 14.94 19.00 10.52
C THR A 276 15.17 18.42 9.12
N THR A 277 15.70 19.24 8.22
CA THR A 277 16.08 18.77 6.88
C THR A 277 17.24 17.79 6.87
N PHE A 278 18.05 17.72 7.94
CA PHE A 278 19.20 16.80 8.00
C PHE A 278 18.74 15.33 8.07
N ALA A 279 17.84 15.00 8.99
CA ALA A 279 17.20 13.67 9.04
C ALA A 279 16.49 13.35 7.71
N GLN A 280 15.79 14.32 7.13
CA GLN A 280 15.09 14.13 5.84
C GLN A 280 16.06 13.73 4.71
N GLN A 281 17.21 14.39 4.63
CA GLN A 281 18.25 14.10 3.63
C GLN A 281 18.90 12.74 3.87
N ARG A 282 19.10 12.35 5.14
CA ARG A 282 19.62 11.03 5.51
C ARG A 282 18.67 9.91 5.08
N MET A 283 17.39 10.03 5.41
CA MET A 283 16.35 9.09 4.98
C MET A 283 16.27 9.00 3.45
N ASP A 284 16.43 10.12 2.72
CA ASP A 284 16.47 10.11 1.26
C ASP A 284 17.71 9.38 0.73
N GLY A 285 18.86 9.56 1.39
CA GLY A 285 20.09 8.81 1.11
C GLY A 285 19.86 7.30 1.20
N TRP A 286 19.26 6.83 2.30
CA TRP A 286 18.91 5.42 2.51
C TRP A 286 17.96 4.89 1.45
N ARG A 287 16.89 5.64 1.16
CA ARG A 287 15.93 5.27 0.10
C ARG A 287 16.60 5.16 -1.26
N ARG A 288 17.53 6.06 -1.60
CA ARG A 288 18.29 6.00 -2.86
C ARG A 288 19.19 4.77 -2.90
N GLY A 289 19.81 4.40 -1.78
CA GLY A 289 20.55 3.14 -1.63
C GLY A 289 19.69 1.91 -1.82
N MET A 290 18.47 1.87 -1.24
CA MET A 290 17.50 0.77 -1.44
C MET A 290 17.11 0.58 -2.91
N LEU A 291 16.98 1.67 -3.64
CA LEU A 291 16.64 1.68 -5.07
C LEU A 291 17.83 1.30 -5.98
N GLY A 292 19.00 0.99 -5.41
CA GLY A 292 20.21 0.66 -6.17
C GLY A 292 20.79 1.81 -6.99
N LYS A 293 20.38 3.07 -6.73
CA LYS A 293 20.86 4.20 -7.50
C LYS A 293 22.22 4.64 -6.97
N SER A 294 23.31 4.25 -7.64
CA SER A 294 24.54 5.06 -7.61
C SER A 294 24.28 6.38 -8.34
N VAL A 295 25.01 7.45 -8.00
CA VAL A 295 24.98 8.71 -8.77
C VAL A 295 25.65 8.43 -10.11
N GLY A 296 24.88 7.90 -11.07
CA GLY A 296 25.37 7.46 -12.38
C GLY A 296 24.27 7.04 -13.36
N ASP A 297 23.16 6.45 -12.91
CA ASP A 297 22.13 5.91 -13.81
C ASP A 297 21.04 6.92 -14.24
N ARG A 298 21.46 8.12 -14.66
CA ARG A 298 20.59 8.99 -15.47
C ARG A 298 21.24 9.20 -16.83
N GLY A 299 21.14 8.16 -17.67
CA GLY A 299 21.10 8.27 -19.13
C GLY A 299 19.65 8.22 -19.59
#